data_AF-A0A355BYX4-F1
#
_entry.id   AF-A0A355BYX4-F1
#
_cell.length_a   1.000
_cell.length_b   1.000
_cell.length_c   1.000
_cell.angle_alpha   90.00
_cell.angle_beta   90.00
_cell.angle_gamma   90.00
#
_symmetry.space_group_name_H-M   'P 1'
#
loop_
_entity.id
_entity.type
_entity.pdbx_description
1 polymer ?
#
loop_
_entity_poly.entity_id
_entity_poly.type
_entity_poly.pdbx_seq_one_letter_code
_entity_poly.pdbx_strand_id
1 'polypeptide(L)' 'PSGDPTPSRADIDMTNQIIKAATPLGVRVHDHLVIGHKGEVSFKSLGLI' A
#
# COMPACT_ATOMS: atom_id res chain seq x y z
N PRO A 1 11.06 -15.53 -4.26
CA PRO A 1 9.90 -14.60 -4.26
C PRO A 1 8.62 -15.32 -4.75
N SER A 2 7.49 -15.16 -4.06
CA SER A 2 6.22 -15.85 -4.40
C SER A 2 5.57 -15.35 -5.69
N GLY A 3 5.86 -14.10 -6.09
CA GLY A 3 5.29 -13.46 -7.28
C GLY A 3 3.81 -13.09 -7.14
N ASP A 4 3.21 -13.30 -5.97
CA ASP A 4 1.85 -12.92 -5.61
C ASP A 4 1.83 -11.46 -5.14
N PRO A 5 1.08 -10.56 -5.81
CA PRO A 5 0.97 -9.16 -5.42
C PRO A 5 -0.05 -8.90 -4.31
N THR A 6 -0.67 -9.94 -3.73
CA THR A 6 -1.61 -9.78 -2.62
C THR A 6 -0.91 -9.18 -1.40
N PRO A 7 -1.38 -8.03 -0.88
CA PRO A 7 -0.73 -7.41 0.27
C PRO A 7 -0.88 -8.25 1.53
N SER A 8 0.21 -8.32 2.31
CA SER A 8 0.20 -8.91 3.64
C SER A 8 -0.35 -7.92 4.67
N ARG A 9 -0.61 -8.42 5.89
CA ARG A 9 -1.01 -7.55 7.00
C ARG A 9 0.08 -6.54 7.37
N ALA A 10 1.35 -6.93 7.25
CA ALA A 10 2.48 -6.04 7.53
C ALA A 10 2.53 -4.87 6.54
N ASP A 11 2.22 -5.10 5.27
CA ASP A 11 2.18 -4.04 4.25
C ASP A 11 1.07 -3.02 4.57
N ILE A 12 -0.10 -3.50 5.02
CA ILE A 12 -1.22 -2.65 5.45
C ILE A 12 -0.83 -1.80 6.66
N ASP A 13 -0.27 -2.43 7.70
CA ASP A 13 0.09 -1.73 8.94
C ASP A 13 1.20 -0.71 8.68
N MET A 14 2.21 -1.04 7.87
CA MET A 14 3.27 -0.11 7.45
C MET A 14 2.71 1.08 6.65
N THR A 15 1.84 0.81 5.67
CA THR A 15 1.24 1.87 4.84
C THR A 15 0.43 2.85 5.69
N ASN A 16 -0.31 2.34 6.66
CA ASN A 16 -1.05 3.17 7.61
C ASN A 16 -0.12 4.04 8.48
N GLN A 17 1.05 3.55 8.87
CA GLN A 17 2.04 4.36 9.59
C GLN A 17 2.59 5.49 8.71
N ILE A 18 2.90 5.19 7.44
CA ILE A 18 3.36 6.20 6.47
C ILE A 18 2.29 7.28 6.26
N ILE A 19 1.03 6.90 6.06
CA ILE A 19 -0.08 7.86 5.92
C ILE A 19 -0.19 8.77 7.14
N LYS A 20 -0.13 8.20 8.34
CA LYS A 20 -0.18 8.95 9.60
C LYS A 20 0.96 9.96 9.72
N ALA A 21 2.17 9.58 9.28
CA ALA A 21 3.34 10.46 9.30
C ALA A 21 3.27 11.57 8.23
N ALA A 22 2.72 11.27 7.05
CA ALA A 22 2.62 12.21 5.93
C ALA A 22 1.51 13.26 6.11
N THR A 23 0.41 12.89 6.75
CA THR A 23 -0.77 13.75 6.97
C THR A 23 -0.45 15.11 7.60
N PRO A 24 0.27 15.22 8.74
CA PRO A 24 0.58 16.53 9.34
C PRO A 24 1.51 17.39 8.48
N LEU A 25 2.23 16.79 7.53
CA LEU A 25 3.08 17.50 6.57
C LEU A 25 2.30 18.03 5.36
N GLY A 26 0.98 17.80 5.30
CA GLY A 26 0.15 18.13 4.14
C GLY A 26 0.42 17.23 2.93
N VAL A 27 1.11 16.10 3.12
CA VAL A 27 1.44 15.15 2.05
C VAL A 27 0.41 14.02 2.03
N ARG A 28 -0.20 13.80 0.87
CA ARG A 28 -1.17 12.71 0.66
C ARG A 28 -0.48 11.51 0.02
N VAL A 29 -0.68 10.33 0.60
CA VAL A 29 -0.38 9.06 -0.06
C VAL A 29 -1.54 8.75 -1.00
N HIS A 30 -1.29 8.81 -2.30
CA HIS A 30 -2.33 8.63 -3.31
C HIS A 30 -2.67 7.17 -3.57
N ASP A 31 -1.66 6.29 -3.50
CA ASP A 31 -1.82 4.85 -3.64
C ASP A 31 -0.60 4.12 -3.05
N HIS A 32 -0.75 2.82 -2.79
CA HIS A 32 0.35 1.88 -2.59
C HIS A 32 0.18 0.74 -3.59
N LEU A 33 1.14 0.59 -4.50
CA LEU A 33 1.16 -0.47 -5.50
C LEU A 33 2.09 -1.59 -5.07
N VAL A 34 1.56 -2.81 -4.95
CA VAL A 34 2.36 -4.03 -4.77
C VAL A 34 2.58 -4.66 -6.14
N ILE A 35 3.84 -4.77 -6.54
CA ILE A 35 4.23 -5.29 -7.86
C ILE A 35 4.79 -6.69 -7.72
N GLY A 36 4.14 -7.67 -8.34
CA GLY A 36 4.55 -9.07 -8.40
C GLY A 36 4.73 -9.55 -9.83
N HIS A 37 5.25 -10.77 -10.00
CA HIS A 37 5.41 -11.36 -11.32
C HIS A 37 4.07 -11.57 -12.05
N LYS A 38 2.99 -11.84 -11.28
CA LYS A 38 1.65 -12.05 -11.82
C LYS A 38 0.87 -10.75 -12.08
N GLY A 39 1.46 -9.59 -11.84
CA GLY A 39 0.84 -8.28 -12.02
C GLY A 39 0.95 -7.40 -10.78
N GLU A 40 0.10 -6.39 -10.73
CA GLU A 40 0.10 -5.36 -9.69
C GLU A 40 -1.25 -5.27 -8.97
N VAL A 41 -1.21 -4.85 -7.71
CA VAL A 41 -2.39 -4.60 -6.89
C VAL A 41 -2.28 -3.22 -6.25
N SER A 42 -3.36 -2.46 -6.33
CA SER A 42 -3.51 -1.12 -5.77
C SER A 42 -4.24 -1.17 -4.44
N PHE A 43 -3.65 -0.61 -3.39
CA PHE A 43 -4.30 -0.48 -2.09
C PHE A 43 -5.57 0.36 -2.18
N LYS A 44 -5.54 1.43 -2.98
CA LYS A 44 -6.71 2.27 -3.22
C LYS A 44 -7.84 1.48 -3.89
N SER A 45 -7.52 0.66 -4.89
CA SER A 45 -8.51 -0.17 -5.61
C SER A 45 -9.09 -1.27 -4.71
N LEU A 46 -8.32 -1.73 -3.72
CA LEU A 46 -8.78 -2.66 -2.69
C LEU A 46 -9.55 -1.98 -1.54
N GLY A 47 -9.69 -0.65 -1.53
CA GLY A 47 -10.34 0.09 -0.44
C GLY A 47 -9.57 0.07 0.88
N LEU A 48 -8.25 -0.13 0.83
CA LEU A 48 -7.39 -0.15 2.01
C LEU A 48 -6.95 1.25 2.45
N ILE A 49 -7.03 2.25 1.55
CA ILE A 49 -6.66 3.66 1.76
C ILE A 49 -7.60 4.60 1.00
#